data_AF-A0A6B3EBR2-F1
#
_entry.id   AF-A0A6B3EBR2-F1
#
_cell.length_a   1.000
_cell.length_b   1.000
_cell.length_c   1.000
_cell.angle_alpha   90.00
_cell.angle_beta   90.00
_cell.angle_gamma   90.00
#
_symmetry.space_group_name_H-M   'P 1'
#
loop_
_entity.id
_entity.type
_entity.pdbx_description
1 polymer ?
#
loop_
_entity_poly.entity_id
_entity_poly.type
_entity_poly.pdbx_seq_one_letter_code
_entity_poly.pdbx_strand_id
1 'polypeptide(L)'
;GEEQFQQWRRSYDVPPPPLAADAEYSQAHDARYQSIPSDARPDTECLKDVVVRMLPYWYDDIVPDLATGRTVLVAAHGNSLRALV
;
A
#
# COMPACT_ATOMS: atom_id res chain seq x y z
N GLY A 1 6.40 -8.97 -21.45
CA GLY A 1 7.62 -9.79 -21.57
C GLY A 1 8.49 -9.65 -20.33
N GLU A 2 9.68 -10.27 -20.28
CA GLU A 2 10.55 -10.24 -19.08
C GLU A 2 10.97 -8.82 -18.68
N GLU A 3 11.34 -7.98 -19.65
CA GLU A 3 11.72 -6.57 -19.41
C GLU A 3 10.60 -5.78 -18.73
N GLN A 4 9.37 -5.91 -19.22
CA GLN A 4 8.18 -5.29 -18.64
C GLN A 4 7.92 -5.79 -17.22
N PHE A 5 8.09 -7.09 -16.98
CA PHE A 5 7.95 -7.66 -15.64
C PHE A 5 9.01 -7.13 -14.68
N GLN A 6 10.26 -6.95 -15.13
CA GLN A 6 11.31 -6.33 -14.33
C GLN A 6 11.00 -4.86 -14.02
N GLN A 7 10.42 -4.11 -14.98
CA GLN A 7 9.97 -2.74 -14.73
C GLN A 7 8.93 -2.69 -13.60
N TRP A 8 7.89 -3.52 -13.62
CA TRP A 8 6.90 -3.56 -12.54
C TRP A 8 7.50 -3.95 -11.19
N ARG A 9 8.51 -4.82 -11.17
CA ARG A 9 9.14 -5.29 -9.92
C ARG A 9 10.17 -4.34 -9.33
N ARG A 10 10.83 -3.53 -10.16
CA ARG A 10 12.01 -2.75 -9.79
C ARG A 10 11.80 -1.26 -9.88
N SER A 11 10.84 -0.79 -10.68
CA SER A 11 10.52 0.64 -10.75
C SER A 11 9.90 1.13 -9.44
N TYR A 12 10.15 2.40 -9.14
CA TYR A 12 9.52 3.09 -8.03
C TYR A 12 8.08 3.49 -8.36
N ASP A 13 7.82 3.90 -9.59
CA ASP A 13 6.62 4.64 -10.00
C ASP A 13 5.84 4.02 -11.18
N VAL A 14 6.24 2.81 -11.62
CA VAL A 14 5.55 2.10 -12.70
C VAL A 14 4.75 0.93 -12.13
N PRO A 15 3.41 1.03 -12.04
CA PRO A 15 2.58 -0.06 -11.54
C PRO A 15 2.38 -1.14 -12.62
N PRO A 16 2.05 -2.38 -12.21
CA PRO A 16 1.49 -3.36 -13.12
C PRO A 16 0.08 -2.93 -13.59
N PRO A 17 -0.50 -3.61 -14.60
CA PRO A 17 -1.85 -3.29 -15.08
C PRO A 17 -2.89 -3.40 -13.95
N PRO A 18 -3.90 -2.53 -13.93
CA PRO A 18 -4.98 -2.59 -12.94
C PRO A 18 -5.79 -3.87 -13.06
N LEU A 19 -6.24 -4.38 -11.91
CA LEU A 19 -7.12 -5.52 -11.83
C LEU A 19 -8.59 -5.10 -11.96
N ALA A 20 -9.38 -5.85 -12.72
CA ALA A 20 -10.82 -5.59 -12.82
C ALA A 20 -11.53 -5.92 -11.50
N ALA A 21 -12.65 -5.25 -11.22
CA ALA A 21 -13.41 -5.43 -9.98
C ALA A 21 -13.97 -6.86 -9.81
N ASP A 22 -14.27 -7.54 -10.91
CA ASP A 22 -14.84 -8.88 -10.98
C ASP A 22 -13.78 -9.99 -11.15
N ALA A 23 -12.50 -9.66 -11.21
CA ALA A 23 -11.43 -10.65 -11.32
C ALA A 23 -11.31 -11.51 -10.05
N GLU A 24 -10.84 -12.76 -10.19
CA GLU A 24 -10.74 -13.76 -9.11
C GLU A 24 -10.03 -13.23 -7.84
N TYR A 25 -8.98 -12.42 -8.01
CA TYR A 25 -8.17 -11.89 -6.90
C TYR A 25 -8.48 -10.43 -6.57
N SER A 26 -9.59 -9.88 -7.06
CA SER A 26 -9.98 -8.51 -6.79
C SER A 26 -10.46 -8.33 -5.36
N GLN A 27 -9.97 -7.28 -4.71
CA GLN A 27 -10.38 -6.89 -3.37
C GLN A 27 -11.65 -6.03 -3.34
N ALA A 28 -12.20 -5.65 -4.50
CA ALA A 28 -13.29 -4.68 -4.63
C ALA A 28 -14.55 -5.06 -3.82
N HIS A 29 -14.80 -6.36 -3.66
CA HIS A 29 -15.96 -6.92 -2.97
C HIS A 29 -15.62 -7.65 -1.67
N ASP A 30 -14.37 -7.60 -1.21
CA ASP A 30 -13.96 -8.25 0.03
C ASP A 30 -14.53 -7.49 1.25
N ALA A 31 -15.17 -8.25 2.15
CA ALA A 31 -15.79 -7.71 3.35
C ALA A 31 -14.81 -6.95 4.25
N ARG A 32 -13.53 -7.33 4.24
CA ARG A 32 -12.47 -6.69 5.05
C ARG A 32 -12.27 -5.22 4.71
N TYR A 33 -12.63 -4.79 3.50
CA TYR A 33 -12.37 -3.43 3.01
C TYR A 33 -13.65 -2.60 2.80
N GLN A 34 -14.80 -3.05 3.31
CA GLN A 34 -16.09 -2.37 3.11
C GLN A 34 -16.18 -0.98 3.75
N SER A 35 -15.41 -0.72 4.81
CA SER A 35 -15.36 0.58 5.48
C SER A 35 -14.46 1.59 4.76
N ILE A 36 -13.68 1.15 3.77
CA ILE A 36 -12.77 2.02 3.02
C ILE A 36 -13.50 2.56 1.79
N PRO A 37 -13.49 3.88 1.55
CA PRO A 37 -14.05 4.47 0.34
C PRO A 37 -13.54 3.80 -0.94
N SER A 38 -14.41 3.64 -1.93
CA SER A 38 -14.07 2.86 -3.13
C SER A 38 -12.89 3.42 -3.91
N ASP A 39 -12.72 4.74 -3.91
CA ASP A 39 -11.64 5.49 -4.55
C ASP A 39 -10.30 5.42 -3.80
N ALA A 40 -10.31 5.03 -2.52
CA ALA A 40 -9.11 4.81 -1.71
C ALA A 40 -8.59 3.37 -1.77
N ARG A 41 -9.29 2.46 -2.47
CA ARG A 41 -8.89 1.06 -2.63
C ARG A 41 -8.17 0.90 -3.98
N PRO A 42 -6.89 0.51 -3.99
CA PRO A 42 -6.13 0.43 -5.23
C PRO A 42 -6.51 -0.80 -6.05
N ASP A 43 -6.64 -0.62 -7.37
CA ASP A 43 -6.75 -1.72 -8.35
C ASP A 43 -5.36 -2.23 -8.79
N THR A 44 -4.32 -1.43 -8.56
CA THR A 44 -2.90 -1.73 -8.74
C THR A 44 -2.07 -0.71 -7.95
N GLU A 45 -0.83 -1.05 -7.60
CA GLU A 45 0.10 -0.14 -6.92
C GLU A 45 1.54 -0.35 -7.42
N CYS A 46 2.30 0.75 -7.48
CA CYS A 46 3.76 0.75 -7.44
C CYS A 46 4.27 1.16 -6.05
N LEU A 47 5.59 1.20 -5.84
CA LEU A 47 6.14 1.56 -4.53
C LEU A 47 5.80 3.01 -4.13
N LYS A 48 5.72 3.93 -5.09
CA LYS A 48 5.28 5.31 -4.87
C LYS A 48 3.88 5.40 -4.27
N ASP A 49 2.93 4.61 -4.78
CA ASP A 49 1.55 4.60 -4.30
C ASP A 49 1.49 4.09 -2.85
N VAL A 50 2.27 3.04 -2.56
CA VAL A 50 2.42 2.49 -1.19
C VAL A 50 2.95 3.57 -0.24
N VAL A 51 3.93 4.39 -0.66
CA VAL A 51 4.42 5.52 0.15
C VAL A 51 3.30 6.51 0.42
N VAL A 52 2.58 6.94 -0.63
CA VAL A 52 1.52 7.94 -0.50
C VAL A 52 0.44 7.50 0.50
N ARG A 53 -0.01 6.25 0.47
CA ARG A 53 -1.03 5.76 1.43
C ARG A 53 -0.48 5.41 2.81
N MET A 54 0.83 5.18 2.95
CA MET A 54 1.43 4.87 4.24
C MET A 54 1.69 6.12 5.08
N LEU A 55 1.98 7.27 4.44
CA LEU A 55 2.30 8.52 5.14
C LEU A 55 1.18 9.01 6.09
N PRO A 56 -0.12 8.98 5.74
CA PRO A 56 -1.18 9.33 6.67
C PRO A 56 -1.13 8.49 7.95
N TYR A 57 -1.03 7.17 7.85
CA TYR A 57 -0.95 6.28 9.02
C TYR A 57 0.32 6.52 9.85
N TRP A 58 1.43 6.86 9.20
CA TRP A 58 2.65 7.26 9.90
C TRP A 58 2.45 8.52 10.75
N TYR A 59 1.89 9.58 10.17
CA TYR A 59 1.76 10.88 10.85
C TYR A 59 0.58 10.95 11.82
N ASP A 60 -0.51 10.24 11.54
CA ASP A 60 -1.76 10.35 12.31
C ASP A 60 -1.79 9.37 13.50
N ASP A 61 -1.10 8.22 13.40
CA ASP A 61 -1.12 7.18 14.43
C ASP A 61 0.26 6.91 15.04
N ILE A 62 1.25 6.57 14.21
CA ILE A 62 2.57 6.11 14.71
C ILE A 62 3.35 7.26 15.37
N VAL A 63 3.46 8.42 14.70
CA VAL A 63 4.20 9.58 15.20
C VAL A 63 3.65 10.09 16.54
N PRO A 64 2.33 10.25 16.74
CA PRO A 64 1.76 10.64 18.02
C PRO A 64 2.10 9.67 19.15
N ASP A 65 2.01 8.37 18.90
CA ASP A 65 2.37 7.35 19.91
C ASP A 65 3.85 7.46 20.32
N LEU A 66 4.75 7.59 19.34
CA LEU A 66 6.18 7.82 19.59
C LEU A 66 6.43 9.13 20.35
N ALA A 67 5.74 10.21 19.99
CA ALA A 67 5.89 11.52 20.62
C ALA A 67 5.49 11.51 22.10
N THR A 68 4.59 10.60 22.51
CA THR A 68 4.21 10.39 23.92
C THR A 68 5.15 9.45 24.69
N GLY A 69 6.25 9.01 24.06
CA GLY A 69 7.27 8.16 24.67
C GLY A 69 6.91 6.67 24.69
N ARG A 70 5.93 6.23 23.88
CA ARG A 70 5.60 4.80 23.76
C ARG A 70 6.61 4.07 22.88
N THR A 71 6.80 2.79 23.15
CA THR A 71 7.52 1.88 22.27
C THR A 71 6.54 1.24 21.28
N VAL A 72 6.68 1.57 19.99
CA VAL A 72 5.79 1.07 18.93
C VAL A 72 6.46 -0.08 18.16
N LEU A 73 5.75 -1.20 18.01
CA LEU A 73 6.13 -2.32 17.13
C LEU A 73 5.29 -2.26 15.84
N VAL A 74 5.93 -2.17 14.68
CA VAL A 74 5.25 -2.23 13.38
C VAL A 74 5.49 -3.59 12.73
N ALA A 75 4.46 -4.44 12.74
CA ALA A 75 4.46 -5.71 12.02
C ALA A 75 3.72 -5.55 10.70
N ALA A 76 4.46 -5.52 9.59
CA ALA A 76 3.92 -5.24 8.26
C ALA A 76 4.68 -6.02 7.16
N HIS A 77 4.54 -5.59 5.91
CA HIS A 77 5.16 -6.22 4.74
C HIS A 77 6.33 -5.41 4.19
N GLY A 78 7.12 -6.02 3.29
CA GLY A 78 8.35 -5.42 2.75
C GLY A 78 8.15 -4.03 2.12
N ASN A 79 7.17 -3.84 1.23
CA ASN A 79 6.96 -2.54 0.58
C ASN A 79 6.42 -1.47 1.54
N SER A 80 5.51 -1.82 2.45
CA SER A 80 5.01 -0.89 3.48
C SER A 80 6.10 -0.49 4.47
N LEU A 81 7.01 -1.41 4.83
CA LEU A 81 8.16 -1.08 5.69
C LEU A 81 9.19 -0.22 4.95
N ARG A 82 9.45 -0.52 3.66
CA ARG A 82 10.31 0.34 2.83
C ARG A 82 9.76 1.75 2.65
N ALA A 83 8.44 1.93 2.73
CA ALA A 83 7.83 3.25 2.68
C ALA A 83 8.09 4.10 3.95
N LEU A 84 8.49 3.47 5.05
CA LEU A 84 8.83 4.15 6.31
C LEU A 84 10.33 4.50 6.45
N VAL A 85 11.19 3.97 5.57
CA VAL A 85 12.66 4.06 5.68
C VAL A 85 13.22 5.07 4.69
#